data_AF-A0A6P0VJG1-F1
#
_entry.id   AF-A0A6P0VJG1-F1
#
_cell.length_a   1.000
_cell.length_b   1.000
_cell.length_c   1.000
_cell.angle_alpha   90.00
_cell.angle_beta   90.00
_cell.angle_gamma   90.00
#
_symmetry.space_group_name_H-M   'P 1'
#
loop_
_entity.id
_entity.type
_entity.pdbx_description
1 polymer ?
#
loop_
_entity_poly.entity_id
_entity_poly.type
_entity_poly.pdbx_seq_one_letter_code
_entity_poly.pdbx_strand_id
1 'polypeptide(L)' 'MEQALGQYVLYRQILTEIGASSRILYLAVTSPTYNSVFAIELGQVLLKNQIIRLMVFDEEREAITLWIPD' A
#
# COMPACT_ATOMS: atom_id res chain seq x y z
N MET A 1 2.03 -3.79 11.56
CA MET A 1 2.06 -4.12 10.12
C MET A 1 0.96 -5.11 9.74
N GLU A 2 0.86 -6.24 10.45
CA GLU A 2 -0.10 -7.33 10.17
C GLU A 2 -1.56 -6.86 10.09
N GLN A 3 -1.99 -5.98 11.00
CA GLN A 3 -3.34 -5.44 10.97
C GLN A 3 -3.65 -4.62 9.71
N ALA A 4 -2.72 -3.75 9.28
CA ALA A 4 -2.89 -2.94 8.07
C ALA A 4 -2.89 -3.81 6.80
N LEU A 5 -2.04 -4.84 6.76
CA LEU A 5 -2.03 -5.82 5.67
C LEU A 5 -3.34 -6.62 5.63
N GLY A 6 -3.82 -7.09 6.77
CA GLY A 6 -5.09 -7.80 6.88
C GLY A 6 -6.27 -6.95 6.41
N GLN A 7 -6.32 -5.67 6.84
CA GLN A 7 -7.31 -4.72 6.37
C GLN A 7 -7.22 -4.49 4.86
N TYR A 8 -6.01 -4.30 4.31
CA TYR A 8 -5.82 -4.11 2.87
C TYR A 8 -6.38 -5.28 2.06
N VAL A 9 -6.02 -6.52 2.43
CA VAL A 9 -6.50 -7.72 1.75
C VAL A 9 -8.02 -7.85 1.85
N LEU A 10 -8.58 -7.62 3.04
CA LEU A 10 -10.02 -7.67 3.28
C LEU A 10 -10.78 -6.64 2.41
N TYR A 11 -10.36 -5.38 2.42
CA TYR A 11 -11.01 -4.33 1.65
C TYR A 11 -10.86 -4.53 0.14
N ARG A 12 -9.70 -5.03 -0.32
CA ARG A 12 -9.50 -5.39 -1.73
C ARG A 12 -10.46 -6.47 -2.18
N GLN A 13 -10.72 -7.48 -1.34
CA GLN A 13 -11.72 -8.50 -1.63
C GLN A 13 -13.12 -7.89 -1.68
N ILE A 14 -13.50 -7.09 -0.69
CA ILE A 14 -14.82 -6.44 -0.64
C ILE A 14 -15.06 -5.59 -1.89
N LEU A 15 -14.10 -4.77 -2.31
CA LEU A 15 -14.21 -3.94 -3.53
C LEU A 15 -14.44 -4.79 -4.79
N THR A 16 -13.84 -5.97 -4.83
CA THR A 16 -14.03 -6.93 -5.94
C THR A 16 -15.45 -7.51 -5.91
N GLU A 17 -15.92 -7.97 -4.75
CA GLU A 17 -17.25 -8.58 -4.59
C GLU A 17 -18.39 -7.61 -4.89
N ILE A 18 -18.24 -6.33 -4.53
CA ILE A 18 -19.28 -5.31 -4.81
C ILE A 18 -19.24 -4.79 -6.26
N GLY A 19 -18.42 -5.39 -7.14
CA GLY A 19 -18.29 -5.00 -8.54
C GLY A 19 -17.58 -3.67 -8.78
N ALA A 20 -16.86 -3.15 -7.78
CA ALA A 20 -16.10 -1.90 -7.88
C ALA A 20 -14.66 -2.13 -8.36
N SER A 21 -14.45 -3.08 -9.30
CA SER A 21 -13.13 -3.52 -9.76
C SER A 21 -12.30 -2.43 -10.44
N SER A 22 -12.93 -1.35 -10.91
CA SER A 22 -12.25 -0.17 -11.45
C SER A 22 -11.59 0.69 -10.36
N ARG A 23 -11.92 0.48 -9.08
CA ARG A 23 -11.31 1.18 -7.94
C ARG A 23 -10.05 0.44 -7.49
N ILE A 24 -8.91 1.06 -7.73
CA ILE A 24 -7.62 0.51 -7.32
C ILE A 24 -7.34 0.92 -5.86
N LEU A 25 -7.15 -0.07 -4.99
CA LEU A 25 -6.84 0.16 -3.57
C LEU A 25 -5.33 0.31 -3.37
N TYR A 26 -4.94 1.42 -2.75
CA TYR A 26 -3.57 1.69 -2.30
C TYR A 26 -3.53 1.77 -0.77
N LEU A 27 -2.48 1.22 -0.17
CA LEU A 27 -2.14 1.44 1.22
C LEU A 27 -1.28 2.71 1.32
N ALA A 28 -1.81 3.74 1.95
CA ALA A 28 -1.11 4.99 2.18
C ALA A 28 -0.11 4.85 3.32
N VAL A 29 1.15 5.26 3.10
CA VAL A 29 2.19 5.23 4.13
C VAL A 29 3.05 6.48 4.07
N THR A 30 3.58 6.90 5.22
CA THR A 30 4.51 8.03 5.26
C THR A 30 5.87 7.64 4.69
N SER A 31 6.63 8.61 4.19
CA SER A 31 7.99 8.40 3.69
C SER A 31 8.93 7.71 4.70
N PRO A 32 8.92 8.08 6.01
CA PRO A 32 9.66 7.33 7.03
C PRO A 32 9.22 5.87 7.17
N THR A 33 7.91 5.59 7.12
CA THR A 33 7.37 4.22 7.19
C THR A 33 7.81 3.39 5.98
N TYR A 34 7.80 3.99 4.78
CA TYR A 34 8.30 3.35 3.57
C TYR A 34 9.78 2.93 3.73
N ASN A 35 10.62 3.86 4.14
CA ASN A 35 12.07 3.62 4.28
C ASN A 35 12.42 2.62 5.39
N SER A 36 11.60 2.50 6.43
CA SER A 36 11.86 1.60 7.56
C SER A 36 11.26 0.19 7.39
N VAL A 37 10.08 0.09 6.77
CA VAL A 37 9.30 -1.17 6.69
C VAL A 37 9.32 -1.77 5.29
N PHE A 38 9.30 -0.93 4.26
CA PHE A 38 9.15 -1.38 2.88
C PHE A 38 10.47 -1.39 2.10
N ALA A 39 11.51 -0.72 2.57
CA ALA A 39 12.86 -0.84 2.03
C ALA A 39 13.61 -2.10 2.51
N ILE A 40 13.12 -2.79 3.55
CA ILE A 40 13.67 -4.06 4.04
C ILE A 40 13.09 -5.26 3.30
N GLU A 41 13.77 -6.40 3.37
CA GLU A 41 13.48 -7.60 2.56
C GLU A 41 12.01 -8.07 2.67
N LEU A 42 11.45 -8.11 3.88
CA LEU A 42 10.06 -8.54 4.08
C LEU A 42 9.06 -7.63 3.38
N GLY A 43 9.24 -6.30 3.48
CA GLY A 43 8.38 -5.34 2.80
C GLY A 43 8.54 -5.43 1.27
N GLN A 44 9.76 -5.65 0.79
CA GLN A 44 10.03 -5.89 -0.63
C GLN A 44 9.34 -7.14 -1.17
N VAL A 45 9.21 -8.22 -0.39
CA VAL A 45 8.45 -9.41 -0.77
C VAL A 45 6.98 -9.06 -1.04
N LEU A 46 6.36 -8.22 -0.19
CA LEU A 46 4.97 -7.80 -0.37
C LEU A 46 4.79 -6.98 -1.66
N LEU A 47 5.76 -6.13 -1.99
CA LEU A 47 5.74 -5.29 -3.21
C LEU A 47 6.00 -6.11 -4.47
N LYS A 48 7.04 -6.94 -4.48
CA LYS A 48 7.44 -7.77 -5.63
C LYS A 48 6.35 -8.77 -6.02
N ASN A 49 5.68 -9.36 -5.02
CA ASN A 49 4.58 -10.29 -5.25
C ASN A 49 3.24 -9.58 -5.53
N GLN A 50 3.23 -8.25 -5.64
CA GLN A 50 2.05 -7.44 -5.89
C GLN A 50 0.90 -7.69 -4.89
N ILE A 51 1.25 -8.07 -3.65
CA ILE A 51 0.28 -8.31 -2.58
C ILE A 51 -0.36 -7.00 -2.16
N ILE A 52 0.42 -5.91 -2.21
CA ILE A 52 -0.03 -4.55 -1.88
C ILE A 52 0.41 -3.55 -2.96
N ARG A 53 -0.41 -2.53 -3.18
CA ARG A 53 -0.02 -1.29 -3.85
C ARG A 53 0.19 -0.20 -2.82
N LEU A 54 1.21 0.63 -2.99
CA LEU A 54 1.56 1.70 -2.04
C LEU A 54 1.41 3.08 -2.64
N MET A 55 0.91 3.99 -1.81
CA MET A 55 1.00 5.43 -2.03
C MET A 55 1.85 6.00 -0.90
N VAL A 56 3.04 6.50 -1.22
CA VAL A 56 3.94 7.11 -0.24
C VAL A 56 3.72 8.61 -0.26
N PHE A 57 3.60 9.22 0.92
CA PHE A 57 3.47 10.66 1.06
C PHE A 57 4.46 11.25 2.07
N ASP A 58 4.77 12.51 1.89
CA ASP A 58 5.49 13.37 2.83
C ASP A 58 4.43 14.07 3.69
N GLU A 59 4.45 13.81 5.00
CA GLU A 59 3.45 14.32 5.93
C GLU A 59 3.65 15.80 6.27
N GLU A 60 4.88 16.32 6.18
CA GLU A 60 5.16 17.74 6.43
C GLU A 60 4.78 18.60 5.22
N ARG A 61 4.97 18.07 4.01
CA ARG A 61 4.65 18.77 2.75
C ARG A 61 3.25 18.49 2.23
N GLU A 62 2.50 17.59 2.88
CA GLU A 62 1.19 17.10 2.43
C GLU A 62 1.19 16.65 0.95
N ALA A 63 2.28 16.03 0.51
CA ALA A 63 2.54 15.74 -0.89
C ALA A 63 2.77 14.24 -1.12
N ILE A 64 2.19 13.70 -2.19
CA ILE A 64 2.44 12.32 -2.62
C ILE A 64 3.82 12.28 -3.29
N THR A 65 4.68 11.39 -2.81
CA THR A 65 6.07 11.27 -3.27
C THR A 65 6.30 10.08 -4.16
N LEU A 66 5.49 9.01 -4.03
CA LEU A 66 5.65 7.79 -4.83
C LEU A 66 4.34 7.01 -4.92
N TRP A 67 4.12 6.39 -6.08
CA TRP A 67 3.15 5.33 -6.29
C TRP A 67 3.90 4.04 -6.64
N ILE A 68 3.43 2.89 -6.14
CA ILE A 68 4.01 1.58 -6.47
C ILE A 68 2.87 0.62 -6.79
N PRO A 69 2.88 -0.08 -7.94
CA PRO A 69 3.99 -0.20 -8.92
C PRO A 69 3.96 0.81 -10.09
N ASP A 70 3.26 1.94 -9.99
CA ASP A 70 3.09 2.88 -11.11
C ASP A 70 4.34 3.70 -11.46
#